data_AF-A0A1C6STT6-F1
#
_entry.id   AF-A0A1C6STT6-F1
#
_cell.length_a   1.000
_cell.length_b   1.000
_cell.length_c   1.000
_cell.angle_alpha   90.00
_cell.angle_beta   90.00
_cell.angle_gamma   90.00
#
_symmetry.space_group_name_H-M   'P 1'
#
loop_
_entity.id
_entity.type
_entity.pdbx_description
1 polymer ?
#
loop_
_entity_poly.entity_id
_entity_poly.type
_entity_poly.pdbx_seq_one_letter_code
_entity_poly.pdbx_strand_id
1 'polypeptide(L)'
;MSTIAQLWTGTPKPIRDAAEEAAAIRDAQAGDNAATLRLFSAYQPALRAAVRAVTSIPADDARQAATVGFLLAVRAWQPDADGGGRLAGIMRQHIADALAEATGAANGGFSVPDRTLKRYFGILRRAGGCAVAAAELAPSFEMASDTFWAVWAAVKANGSLEEALAHEQETYVSPIGDLPAPRGVADAEDRVLCEAAFRAVTDVERDVCRLAYGFADFDPQPDAEIGARLGGMPRLKVQRTRTRALAKMADALGA
;
A
#
# COMPACT_ATOMS: atom_id res chain seq x y z
N MET A 1 -17.92 -9.11 -24.61
CA MET A 1 -16.93 -10.21 -24.44
C MET A 1 -15.56 -9.66 -24.80
N SER A 2 -14.59 -9.75 -23.89
CA SER A 2 -13.21 -9.31 -24.16
C SER A 2 -12.59 -10.15 -25.30
N THR A 3 -11.75 -9.55 -26.13
CA THR A 3 -10.96 -10.25 -27.17
C THR A 3 -10.11 -11.37 -26.58
N ILE A 4 -9.66 -11.21 -25.33
CA ILE A 4 -8.95 -12.25 -24.59
C ILE A 4 -9.88 -13.43 -24.31
N ALA A 5 -11.13 -13.22 -23.92
CA ALA A 5 -12.05 -14.33 -23.65
C ALA A 5 -12.29 -15.24 -24.88
N GLN A 6 -12.26 -14.68 -26.09
CA GLN A 6 -12.40 -15.44 -27.35
C GLN A 6 -11.18 -16.31 -27.65
N LEU A 7 -9.97 -15.86 -27.29
CA LEU A 7 -8.74 -16.64 -27.37
C LEU A 7 -8.82 -17.93 -26.53
N TRP A 8 -9.54 -17.86 -25.40
CA TRP A 8 -9.64 -18.95 -24.43
C TRP A 8 -10.77 -19.95 -24.71
N THR A 9 -11.61 -19.74 -25.72
CA THR A 9 -12.74 -20.64 -26.08
C THR A 9 -12.48 -21.49 -27.33
N GLY A 10 -11.40 -21.26 -28.06
CA GLY A 10 -11.04 -22.03 -29.25
C GLY A 10 -10.82 -23.53 -28.99
N THR A 11 -10.95 -24.34 -30.04
CA THR A 11 -10.59 -25.76 -30.03
C THR A 11 -9.07 -25.90 -30.08
N PRO A 12 -8.44 -26.61 -29.13
CA PRO A 12 -6.99 -26.80 -29.14
C PRO A 12 -6.52 -27.54 -30.39
N LYS A 13 -5.51 -27.01 -31.06
CA LYS A 13 -4.81 -27.68 -32.17
C LYS A 13 -3.39 -28.05 -31.73
N PRO A 14 -3.13 -29.32 -31.35
CA PRO A 14 -1.83 -29.71 -30.81
C PRO A 14 -0.75 -29.65 -31.89
N ILE A 15 0.40 -29.08 -31.55
CA ILE A 15 1.63 -29.16 -32.36
C ILE A 15 2.32 -30.47 -32.01
N ARG A 16 2.51 -31.34 -32.99
CA ARG A 16 3.00 -32.71 -32.76
C ARG A 16 4.52 -32.80 -32.85
N ASP A 17 5.12 -31.99 -33.71
CA ASP A 17 6.55 -32.05 -34.01
C ASP A 17 7.34 -30.92 -33.31
N ALA A 18 8.59 -31.20 -32.98
CA ALA A 18 9.53 -30.22 -32.39
C ALA A 18 10.03 -29.21 -33.42
N ALA A 19 10.23 -29.61 -34.67
CA ALA A 19 10.63 -28.68 -35.71
C ALA A 19 9.49 -27.72 -36.08
N GLU A 20 8.26 -28.23 -36.17
CA GLU A 20 7.04 -27.42 -36.35
C GLU A 20 6.87 -26.39 -35.21
N GLU A 21 7.11 -26.81 -33.97
CA GLU A 21 7.04 -25.91 -32.81
C GLU A 21 8.12 -24.82 -32.89
N ALA A 22 9.37 -25.18 -33.15
CA ALA A 22 10.48 -24.23 -33.25
C ALA A 22 10.30 -23.23 -34.40
N ALA A 23 9.69 -23.63 -35.52
CA ALA A 23 9.33 -22.72 -36.59
C ALA A 23 8.26 -21.72 -36.14
N ALA A 24 7.17 -22.21 -35.54
CA ALA A 24 6.10 -21.34 -35.05
C ALA A 24 6.58 -20.37 -33.96
N ILE A 25 7.51 -20.78 -33.09
CA ILE A 25 8.09 -19.88 -32.08
C ILE A 25 8.91 -18.78 -32.73
N ARG A 26 9.75 -19.09 -33.72
CA ARG A 26 10.53 -18.07 -34.44
C ARG A 26 9.64 -17.07 -35.17
N ASP A 27 8.58 -17.55 -35.82
CA ASP A 27 7.61 -16.69 -36.50
C ASP A 27 6.88 -15.79 -35.48
N ALA A 28 6.48 -16.34 -34.34
CA ALA A 28 5.87 -15.57 -33.26
C ALA A 28 6.83 -14.52 -32.67
N GLN A 29 8.11 -14.86 -32.48
CA GLN A 29 9.15 -13.92 -32.04
C GLN A 29 9.40 -12.81 -33.06
N ALA A 30 9.22 -13.08 -34.37
CA ALA A 30 9.28 -12.10 -35.44
C ALA A 30 8.02 -11.21 -35.54
N GLY A 31 7.00 -11.45 -34.70
CA GLY A 31 5.76 -10.68 -34.68
C GLY A 31 4.63 -11.26 -35.52
N ASP A 32 4.71 -12.52 -35.98
CA ASP A 32 3.60 -13.18 -36.64
C ASP A 32 2.48 -13.49 -35.63
N ASN A 33 1.38 -12.75 -35.75
CA ASN A 33 0.17 -12.94 -34.95
C ASN A 33 -0.47 -14.31 -35.18
N ALA A 34 -0.44 -14.85 -36.41
CA ALA A 34 -1.02 -16.16 -36.71
C ALA A 34 -0.23 -17.29 -36.04
N ALA A 35 1.11 -17.20 -36.05
CA ALA A 35 1.98 -18.13 -35.34
C ALA A 35 1.76 -18.06 -33.81
N THR A 36 1.63 -16.85 -33.26
CA THR A 36 1.33 -16.63 -31.84
C THR A 36 0.00 -17.27 -31.44
N LEU A 37 -1.07 -17.04 -32.21
CA LEU A 37 -2.39 -17.64 -31.98
C LEU A 37 -2.37 -19.17 -32.11
N ARG A 38 -1.59 -19.70 -33.06
CA ARG A 38 -1.41 -21.15 -33.24
C ARG A 38 -0.74 -21.78 -32.03
N LEU A 39 0.36 -21.20 -31.53
CA LEU A 39 1.05 -21.66 -30.33
C LEU A 39 0.13 -21.58 -29.11
N PHE A 40 -0.60 -20.47 -28.96
CA PHE A 40 -1.53 -20.29 -27.86
C PHE A 40 -2.62 -21.37 -27.85
N SER A 41 -3.23 -21.66 -29.02
CA SER A 41 -4.21 -22.73 -29.18
C SER A 41 -3.65 -24.11 -28.82
N ALA A 42 -2.40 -24.40 -29.20
CA ALA A 42 -1.73 -25.66 -28.88
C ALA A 42 -1.53 -25.85 -27.36
N TYR A 43 -1.17 -24.77 -26.66
CA TYR A 43 -0.86 -24.78 -25.22
C TYR A 43 -2.06 -24.45 -24.31
N GLN A 44 -3.22 -24.16 -24.89
CA GLN A 44 -4.45 -23.82 -24.18
C GLN A 44 -4.86 -24.80 -23.07
N PRO A 45 -4.72 -26.14 -23.21
CA PRO A 45 -5.02 -27.06 -22.12
C PRO A 45 -4.13 -26.85 -20.88
N ALA A 46 -2.84 -26.61 -21.08
CA ALA A 46 -1.89 -26.34 -19.99
C ALA A 46 -2.17 -24.99 -19.33
N LEU A 47 -2.47 -23.96 -20.14
CA LEU A 47 -2.86 -22.64 -19.65
C LEU A 47 -4.14 -22.70 -18.81
N ARG A 48 -5.16 -23.46 -19.27
CA ARG A 48 -6.40 -23.69 -18.50
C ARG A 48 -6.15 -24.42 -17.19
N ALA A 49 -5.25 -25.40 -17.18
CA ALA A 49 -4.88 -26.10 -15.95
C ALA A 49 -4.20 -25.17 -14.95
N ALA A 50 -3.26 -24.32 -15.40
CA ALA A 50 -2.58 -23.34 -14.56
C ALA A 50 -3.57 -22.30 -14.00
N VAL A 51 -4.45 -21.75 -14.83
CA VAL A 51 -5.49 -20.80 -14.39
C VAL A 51 -6.44 -21.42 -13.37
N ARG A 52 -6.87 -22.69 -13.57
CA ARG A 52 -7.74 -23.38 -12.61
C ARG A 52 -7.08 -23.62 -11.26
N ALA A 53 -5.76 -23.73 -11.20
CA ALA A 53 -5.03 -23.90 -9.95
C ALA A 53 -5.00 -22.62 -9.10
N VAL A 54 -5.31 -21.46 -9.68
CA VAL A 54 -5.33 -20.16 -9.00
C VAL A 54 -6.77 -19.75 -8.74
N THR A 55 -7.17 -19.76 -7.48
CA THR A 55 -8.52 -19.37 -7.04
C THR A 55 -8.53 -18.02 -6.29
N SER A 56 -7.36 -17.45 -6.03
CA SER A 56 -7.18 -16.23 -5.25
C SER A 56 -7.51 -14.94 -6.01
N ILE A 57 -7.67 -14.99 -7.33
CA ILE A 57 -7.99 -13.83 -8.18
C ILE A 57 -9.13 -14.16 -9.15
N PRO A 58 -9.85 -13.15 -9.67
CA PRO A 58 -10.86 -13.36 -10.70
C PRO A 58 -10.33 -14.15 -11.90
N ALA A 59 -11.18 -15.02 -12.45
CA ALA A 59 -10.78 -15.91 -13.54
C ALA A 59 -10.32 -15.15 -14.80
N ASP A 60 -10.81 -13.93 -15.04
CA ASP A 60 -10.35 -13.12 -16.17
C ASP A 60 -8.92 -12.59 -15.93
N ASP A 61 -8.62 -12.10 -14.73
CA ASP A 61 -7.28 -11.63 -14.35
C ASP A 61 -6.26 -12.77 -14.41
N ALA A 62 -6.62 -13.96 -13.93
CA ALA A 62 -5.78 -15.15 -14.06
C ALA A 62 -5.51 -15.51 -15.53
N ARG A 63 -6.50 -15.39 -16.42
CA ARG A 63 -6.32 -15.62 -17.87
C ARG A 63 -5.41 -14.58 -18.50
N GLN A 64 -5.56 -13.31 -18.13
CA GLN A 64 -4.71 -12.23 -18.63
C GLN A 64 -3.25 -12.45 -18.18
N ALA A 65 -3.03 -12.72 -16.90
CA ALA A 65 -1.71 -13.02 -16.35
C ALA A 65 -1.06 -14.25 -17.00
N ALA A 66 -1.81 -15.36 -17.15
CA ALA A 66 -1.31 -16.54 -17.85
C ALA A 66 -0.97 -16.27 -19.32
N THR A 67 -1.70 -15.38 -19.99
CA THR A 67 -1.41 -14.95 -21.36
C THR A 67 -0.09 -14.17 -21.42
N VAL A 68 0.15 -13.26 -20.47
CA VAL A 68 1.42 -12.54 -20.35
C VAL A 68 2.58 -13.51 -20.11
N GLY A 69 2.44 -14.42 -19.14
CA GLY A 69 3.46 -15.44 -18.85
C GLY A 69 3.78 -16.33 -20.06
N PHE A 70 2.77 -16.70 -20.84
CA PHE A 70 2.95 -17.41 -22.10
C PHE A 70 3.76 -16.61 -23.12
N LEU A 71 3.43 -15.33 -23.35
CA LEU A 71 4.14 -14.49 -24.31
C LEU A 71 5.59 -14.23 -23.88
N LEU A 72 5.84 -14.09 -22.58
CA LEU A 72 7.20 -14.01 -22.03
C LEU A 72 7.98 -15.30 -22.27
N ALA A 73 7.36 -16.46 -22.10
CA ALA A 73 7.99 -17.75 -22.41
C ALA A 73 8.34 -17.87 -23.90
N VAL A 74 7.44 -17.48 -24.80
CA VAL A 74 7.69 -17.47 -26.26
C VAL A 74 8.88 -16.56 -26.57
N ARG A 75 8.96 -15.39 -25.96
CA ARG A 75 10.06 -14.44 -26.16
C ARG A 75 11.39 -14.92 -25.58
N ALA A 76 11.36 -15.60 -24.44
CA ALA A 76 12.55 -16.11 -23.76
C ALA A 76 13.07 -17.43 -24.34
N TRP A 77 12.27 -18.12 -25.15
CA TRP A 77 12.64 -19.39 -25.74
C TRP A 77 13.88 -19.27 -26.64
N GLN A 78 14.80 -20.21 -26.46
CA GLN A 78 16.00 -20.37 -27.27
C GLN A 78 16.10 -21.84 -27.73
N PRO A 79 16.47 -22.09 -29.00
CA PRO A 79 16.53 -23.44 -29.56
C PRO A 79 17.54 -24.36 -28.84
N ASP A 80 18.65 -23.78 -28.36
CA ASP A 80 19.78 -24.54 -27.80
C ASP A 80 19.83 -24.54 -26.26
N ALA A 81 18.76 -24.10 -25.58
CA ALA A 81 18.73 -24.10 -24.12
C ALA A 81 18.58 -25.52 -23.52
N ASP A 82 19.15 -25.74 -22.33
CA ASP A 82 19.29 -27.01 -21.58
C ASP A 82 17.99 -27.80 -21.28
N GLY A 83 16.83 -27.39 -21.81
CA GLY A 83 15.51 -28.00 -21.60
C GLY A 83 14.97 -28.83 -22.78
N GLY A 84 15.83 -29.25 -23.72
CA GLY A 84 15.42 -30.05 -24.90
C GLY A 84 14.65 -29.25 -25.96
N GLY A 85 14.81 -27.92 -25.98
CA GLY A 85 14.30 -27.03 -27.04
C GLY A 85 12.76 -26.90 -27.11
N ARG A 86 11.99 -27.49 -26.19
CA ARG A 86 10.50 -27.40 -26.21
C ARG A 86 10.02 -26.21 -25.37
N LEU A 87 9.00 -25.49 -25.83
CA LEU A 87 8.43 -24.35 -25.09
C LEU A 87 7.87 -24.80 -23.73
N ALA A 88 7.27 -25.99 -23.66
CA ALA A 88 6.74 -26.59 -22.45
C ALA A 88 7.73 -26.67 -21.27
N GLY A 89 9.04 -26.75 -21.57
CA GLY A 89 10.10 -26.82 -20.56
C GLY A 89 10.22 -25.55 -19.73
N ILE A 90 10.11 -24.38 -20.37
CA ILE A 90 10.27 -23.06 -19.71
C ILE A 90 8.92 -22.39 -19.41
N MET A 91 7.88 -22.72 -20.17
CA MET A 91 6.58 -22.05 -20.11
C MET A 91 5.93 -22.15 -18.71
N ARG A 92 6.09 -23.28 -18.01
CA ARG A 92 5.52 -23.47 -16.68
C ARG A 92 6.02 -22.45 -15.67
N GLN A 93 7.30 -22.13 -15.70
CA GLN A 93 7.90 -21.17 -14.77
C GLN A 93 7.39 -19.75 -15.05
N HIS A 94 7.42 -19.31 -16.31
CA HIS A 94 6.92 -17.98 -16.67
C HIS A 94 5.43 -17.77 -16.41
N ILE A 95 4.60 -18.79 -16.62
CA ILE A 95 3.18 -18.73 -16.25
C ILE A 95 3.02 -18.63 -14.72
N ALA A 96 3.75 -19.45 -13.97
CA ALA A 96 3.69 -19.43 -12.51
C ALA A 96 4.12 -18.08 -11.94
N ASP A 97 5.19 -17.48 -12.48
CA ASP A 97 5.69 -16.17 -12.06
C ASP A 97 4.68 -15.06 -12.36
N ALA A 98 4.10 -15.04 -13.57
CA ALA A 98 3.08 -14.05 -13.94
C ALA A 98 1.79 -14.18 -13.11
N LEU A 99 1.37 -15.41 -12.80
CA LEU A 99 0.22 -15.66 -11.93
C LEU A 99 0.51 -15.25 -10.48
N ALA A 100 1.72 -15.49 -9.98
CA ALA A 100 2.14 -15.07 -8.66
C ALA A 100 2.18 -13.55 -8.53
N GLU A 101 2.67 -12.84 -9.56
CA GLU A 101 2.67 -11.38 -9.62
C GLU A 101 1.24 -10.82 -9.62
N ALA A 102 0.35 -11.34 -10.47
CA ALA A 102 -1.05 -10.91 -10.50
C ALA A 102 -1.78 -11.20 -9.19
N THR A 103 -1.49 -12.34 -8.56
CA THR A 103 -2.03 -12.68 -7.24
C THR A 103 -1.51 -11.74 -6.16
N GLY A 104 -0.23 -11.39 -6.20
CA GLY A 104 0.37 -10.40 -5.29
C GLY A 104 -0.24 -9.00 -5.45
N ALA A 105 -0.53 -8.58 -6.69
CA ALA A 105 -1.16 -7.29 -6.98
C ALA A 105 -2.64 -7.24 -6.55
N ALA A 106 -3.36 -8.36 -6.63
CA ALA A 106 -4.77 -8.44 -6.21
C ALA A 106 -4.93 -8.57 -4.68
N ASN A 107 -3.98 -9.21 -4.00
CA ASN A 107 -4.05 -9.53 -2.58
C ASN A 107 -3.47 -8.43 -1.68
N GLY A 108 -3.84 -7.16 -1.88
CA GLY A 108 -3.71 -6.14 -0.83
C GLY A 108 -3.10 -4.81 -1.26
N GLY A 109 -3.38 -3.78 -0.45
CA GLY A 109 -2.78 -2.44 -0.57
C GLY A 109 -1.28 -2.39 -0.22
N PHE A 110 -0.64 -3.53 0.04
CA PHE A 110 0.75 -3.65 0.41
C PHE A 110 1.45 -4.69 -0.46
N SER A 111 2.58 -4.31 -1.06
CA SER A 111 3.43 -5.23 -1.82
C SER A 111 4.48 -5.85 -0.90
N VAL A 112 4.51 -7.18 -0.83
CA VAL A 112 5.56 -7.95 -0.11
C VAL A 112 6.45 -8.64 -1.14
N PRO A 113 7.79 -8.50 -1.07
CA PRO A 113 8.69 -9.21 -1.97
C PRO A 113 8.53 -10.75 -1.92
N ASP A 114 8.55 -11.40 -3.08
CA ASP A 114 8.29 -12.85 -3.21
C ASP A 114 9.24 -13.73 -2.35
N ARG A 115 10.53 -13.36 -2.27
CA ARG A 115 11.50 -14.06 -1.41
C ARG A 115 11.09 -14.02 0.07
N THR A 116 10.59 -12.87 0.53
CA THR A 116 10.12 -12.66 1.90
C THR A 116 8.85 -13.48 2.15
N LEU A 117 7.92 -13.48 1.19
CA LEU A 117 6.66 -14.22 1.27
C LEU A 117 6.87 -15.74 1.29
N LYS A 118 7.74 -16.27 0.42
CA LYS A 118 8.13 -17.68 0.39
C LYS A 118 8.76 -18.12 1.71
N ARG A 119 9.65 -17.30 2.26
CA ARG A 119 10.29 -17.53 3.57
C ARG A 119 9.25 -17.55 4.69
N TYR A 120 8.34 -16.56 4.72
CA TYR A 120 7.23 -16.48 5.67
C TYR A 120 6.36 -17.75 5.66
N PHE A 121 5.85 -18.17 4.49
CA PHE A 121 5.04 -19.40 4.38
C PHE A 121 5.85 -20.68 4.67
N GLY A 122 7.15 -20.66 4.44
CA GLY A 122 8.05 -21.74 4.85
C GLY A 122 8.11 -21.87 6.38
N ILE A 123 8.33 -20.76 7.09
CA ILE A 123 8.37 -20.69 8.56
C ILE A 123 7.01 -21.13 9.13
N LEU A 124 5.90 -20.60 8.61
CA LEU A 124 4.56 -20.91 9.09
C LEU A 124 4.21 -22.40 8.95
N ARG A 125 4.59 -23.03 7.82
CA ARG A 125 4.42 -24.49 7.64
C ARG A 125 5.26 -25.30 8.62
N ARG A 126 6.49 -24.86 8.90
CA ARG A 126 7.39 -25.52 9.86
C ARG A 126 6.85 -25.45 11.29
N ALA A 127 6.16 -24.36 11.63
CA ALA A 127 5.50 -24.14 12.91
C ALA A 127 4.06 -24.71 12.99
N GLY A 128 3.65 -25.54 12.03
CA GLY A 128 2.32 -26.17 12.04
C GLY A 128 1.15 -25.18 11.88
N GLY A 129 1.38 -24.00 11.30
CA GLY A 129 0.36 -22.98 11.13
C GLY A 129 0.13 -22.06 12.34
N CYS A 130 0.83 -22.27 13.45
CA CYS A 130 0.74 -21.39 14.62
C CYS A 130 1.60 -20.12 14.41
N ALA A 131 0.96 -18.95 14.35
CA ALA A 131 1.66 -17.68 14.08
C ALA A 131 2.65 -17.29 15.20
N VAL A 132 2.31 -17.54 16.46
CA VAL A 132 3.19 -17.24 17.60
C VAL A 132 4.45 -18.09 17.56
N ALA A 133 4.30 -19.41 17.41
CA ALA A 133 5.43 -20.32 17.27
C ALA A 133 6.26 -20.03 16.00
N ALA A 134 5.62 -19.60 14.92
CA ALA A 134 6.30 -19.18 13.69
C ALA A 134 7.14 -17.90 13.90
N ALA A 135 6.65 -16.92 14.66
CA ALA A 135 7.38 -15.70 14.97
C ALA A 135 8.62 -15.96 15.85
N GLU A 136 8.55 -16.92 16.78
CA GLU A 136 9.69 -17.39 17.57
C GLU A 136 10.72 -18.13 16.71
N LEU A 137 10.25 -18.88 15.70
CA LEU A 137 11.09 -19.64 14.78
C LEU A 137 11.74 -18.76 13.70
N ALA A 138 11.16 -17.59 13.40
CA ALA A 138 11.58 -16.72 12.30
C ALA A 138 13.08 -16.34 12.31
N PRO A 139 13.72 -16.01 13.45
CA PRO A 139 15.14 -15.68 13.48
C PRO A 139 16.04 -16.81 13.00
N SER A 140 15.65 -18.08 13.21
CA SER A 140 16.37 -19.25 12.71
C SER A 140 16.35 -19.38 11.17
N PHE A 141 15.49 -18.62 10.50
CA PHE A 141 15.35 -18.55 9.05
C PHE A 141 15.75 -17.19 8.49
N GLU A 142 16.59 -16.44 9.19
CA GLU A 142 17.07 -15.10 8.80
C GLU A 142 15.92 -14.08 8.61
N MET A 143 14.86 -14.18 9.40
CA MET A 143 13.77 -13.21 9.43
C MET A 143 13.58 -12.73 10.86
N ALA A 144 13.70 -11.42 11.10
CA ALA A 144 13.40 -10.88 12.43
C ALA A 144 11.93 -11.12 12.78
N SER A 145 11.63 -11.38 14.06
CA SER A 145 10.25 -11.61 14.53
C SER A 145 9.32 -10.44 14.20
N ASP A 146 9.81 -9.20 14.28
CA ASP A 146 9.05 -8.00 13.89
C ASP A 146 8.71 -8.00 12.40
N THR A 147 9.65 -8.43 11.56
CA THR A 147 9.41 -8.57 10.11
C THR A 147 8.38 -9.67 9.84
N PHE A 148 8.42 -10.78 10.59
CA PHE A 148 7.40 -11.82 10.48
C PHE A 148 6.00 -11.27 10.80
N TRP A 149 5.86 -10.52 11.89
CA TRP A 149 4.59 -9.90 12.27
C TRP A 149 4.11 -8.86 11.25
N ALA A 150 5.00 -8.07 10.69
CA ALA A 150 4.66 -7.11 9.63
C ALA A 150 4.13 -7.83 8.37
N VAL A 151 4.75 -8.94 7.95
CA VAL A 151 4.27 -9.75 6.83
C VAL A 151 2.96 -10.44 7.17
N TRP A 152 2.81 -10.98 8.39
CA TRP A 152 1.57 -11.59 8.86
C TRP A 152 0.41 -10.59 8.81
N ALA A 153 0.64 -9.37 9.32
CA ALA A 153 -0.34 -8.28 9.29
C ALA A 153 -0.71 -7.90 7.86
N ALA A 154 0.28 -7.76 6.97
CA ALA A 154 0.04 -7.45 5.56
C ALA A 154 -0.79 -8.53 4.84
N VAL A 155 -0.50 -9.82 5.10
CA VAL A 155 -1.25 -10.94 4.51
C VAL A 155 -2.66 -11.06 5.08
N LYS A 156 -2.84 -10.74 6.37
CA LYS A 156 -4.14 -10.77 7.07
C LYS A 156 -5.02 -9.55 6.81
N ALA A 157 -4.42 -8.41 6.47
CA ALA A 157 -5.13 -7.18 6.09
C ALA A 157 -5.92 -7.30 4.78
N ASN A 158 -5.87 -8.47 4.13
CA ASN A 158 -6.59 -8.77 2.89
C ASN A 158 -8.07 -9.13 3.07
N GLY A 159 -8.61 -9.04 4.28
CA GLY A 159 -10.07 -9.00 4.46
C GLY A 159 -10.60 -7.67 3.93
N SER A 160 -11.65 -7.69 3.10
CA SER A 160 -12.36 -6.46 2.76
C SER A 160 -12.81 -5.78 4.05
N LEU A 161 -12.77 -4.43 4.10
CA LEU A 161 -13.37 -3.69 5.21
C LEU A 161 -14.83 -4.10 5.40
N GLU A 162 -15.53 -4.39 4.31
CA GLU A 162 -16.92 -4.90 4.32
C GLU A 162 -17.03 -6.29 4.96
N GLU A 163 -16.04 -7.17 4.75
CA GLU A 163 -16.02 -8.52 5.32
C GLU A 163 -15.67 -8.47 6.82
N ALA A 164 -14.78 -7.56 7.22
CA ALA A 164 -14.50 -7.26 8.62
C ALA A 164 -15.73 -6.68 9.33
N LEU A 165 -16.42 -5.72 8.70
CA LEU A 165 -17.68 -5.15 9.20
C LEU A 165 -18.81 -6.17 9.29
N ALA A 166 -18.89 -7.11 8.34
CA ALA A 166 -19.91 -8.16 8.34
C ALA A 166 -19.68 -9.22 9.43
N HIS A 167 -18.43 -9.52 9.79
CA HIS A 167 -18.09 -10.49 10.82
C HIS A 167 -18.13 -9.93 12.26
N GLU A 168 -17.94 -8.61 12.43
CA GLU A 168 -17.90 -7.95 13.74
C GLU A 168 -19.08 -6.99 13.95
N GLN A 169 -20.30 -7.50 13.79
CA GLN A 169 -21.56 -6.74 13.80
C GLN A 169 -21.82 -5.80 14.99
N GLU A 170 -21.01 -5.82 16.07
CA GLU A 170 -21.16 -4.89 17.20
C GLU A 170 -19.84 -4.34 17.79
N THR A 171 -18.66 -4.77 17.32
CA THR A 171 -17.38 -4.45 17.99
C THR A 171 -16.24 -4.02 17.07
N TYR A 172 -16.49 -3.85 15.77
CA TYR A 172 -15.45 -3.35 14.87
C TYR A 172 -15.24 -1.84 15.07
N VAL A 173 -14.18 -1.49 15.79
CA VAL A 173 -13.61 -0.14 15.75
C VAL A 173 -12.78 -0.06 14.46
N SER A 174 -13.25 0.73 13.49
CA SER A 174 -12.46 1.08 12.31
C SER A 174 -11.03 1.47 12.73
N PRO A 175 -9.97 0.79 12.23
CA PRO A 175 -8.59 1.16 12.52
C PRO A 175 -8.20 2.47 11.83
N ILE A 176 -9.00 2.90 10.84
CA ILE A 176 -9.13 4.31 10.47
C ILE A 176 -10.01 4.93 11.55
N GLY A 177 -9.47 5.07 12.76
CA GLY A 177 -9.99 6.09 13.65
C GLY A 177 -9.84 7.42 12.92
N ASP A 178 -10.86 8.25 12.98
CA ASP A 178 -10.71 9.67 12.67
C ASP A 178 -9.59 10.23 13.57
N LEU A 179 -8.36 10.18 13.06
CA LEU A 179 -7.22 10.91 13.58
C LEU A 179 -7.23 12.24 12.83
N PRO A 180 -7.56 13.36 13.50
CA PRO A 180 -7.47 13.59 14.93
C PRO A 180 -8.86 13.47 15.59
N ALA A 181 -8.91 13.06 16.87
CA ALA A 181 -9.97 13.51 17.77
C ALA A 181 -10.26 14.98 17.40
N PRO A 182 -11.52 15.39 17.16
CA PRO A 182 -11.79 16.76 16.75
C PRO A 182 -10.98 17.62 17.68
N ARG A 183 -9.93 18.28 17.14
CA ARG A 183 -9.24 19.31 17.89
C ARG A 183 -10.36 20.28 18.10
N GLY A 184 -10.95 20.19 19.30
CA GLY A 184 -12.17 20.88 19.63
C GLY A 184 -11.97 22.26 19.09
N VAL A 185 -12.87 22.67 18.19
CA VAL A 185 -13.12 24.08 17.96
C VAL A 185 -12.95 24.71 19.33
N ALA A 186 -11.90 25.53 19.54
CA ALA A 186 -11.50 26.01 20.87
C ALA A 186 -12.77 26.25 21.65
N ASP A 187 -12.96 25.52 22.76
CA ASP A 187 -14.29 25.28 23.31
C ASP A 187 -14.98 26.63 23.45
N ALA A 188 -16.29 26.74 23.23
CA ALA A 188 -16.95 28.05 23.30
C ALA A 188 -16.60 28.78 24.62
N GLU A 189 -16.32 27.98 25.65
CA GLU A 189 -15.73 28.32 26.95
C GLU A 189 -14.31 28.90 26.86
N ASP A 190 -13.36 28.26 26.16
CA ASP A 190 -11.99 28.78 25.94
C ASP A 190 -11.99 30.15 25.27
N ARG A 191 -12.88 30.36 24.30
CA ARG A 191 -13.04 31.66 23.63
C ARG A 191 -13.53 32.72 24.62
N VAL A 192 -14.51 32.38 25.45
CA VAL A 192 -15.03 33.27 26.50
C VAL A 192 -13.96 33.60 27.53
N LEU A 193 -13.16 32.61 27.97
CA LEU A 193 -12.05 32.82 28.90
C LEU A 193 -10.95 33.69 28.29
N CYS A 194 -10.57 33.46 27.03
CA CYS A 194 -9.61 34.31 26.33
C CYS A 194 -10.12 35.76 26.20
N GLU A 195 -11.39 35.96 25.85
CA GLU A 195 -12.00 37.29 25.79
C GLU A 195 -12.02 37.98 27.15
N ALA A 196 -12.34 37.25 28.23
CA ALA A 196 -12.31 37.76 29.59
C ALA A 196 -10.89 38.19 30.00
N ALA A 197 -9.88 37.35 29.73
CA ALA A 197 -8.48 37.66 29.98
C ALA A 197 -8.02 38.92 29.21
N PHE A 198 -8.37 39.05 27.93
CA PHE A 198 -7.99 40.21 27.12
C PHE A 198 -8.66 41.52 27.54
N ARG A 199 -9.78 41.48 28.27
CA ARG A 199 -10.42 42.67 28.86
C ARG A 199 -9.68 43.21 30.08
N ALA A 200 -8.87 42.38 30.75
CA ALA A 200 -8.13 42.77 31.95
C ALA A 200 -6.82 43.54 31.66
N VAL A 201 -6.39 43.58 30.39
CA VAL A 201 -5.15 44.24 29.98
C VAL A 201 -5.42 45.48 29.12
N THR A 202 -4.43 46.37 29.06
CA THR A 202 -4.46 47.55 28.18
C THR A 202 -4.44 47.15 26.70
N ASP A 203 -4.87 48.03 25.80
CA ASP A 203 -4.91 47.72 24.36
C ASP A 203 -3.51 47.36 23.80
N VAL A 204 -2.46 48.05 24.23
CA VAL A 204 -1.08 47.73 23.82
C VAL A 204 -0.63 46.35 24.33
N GLU A 205 -0.99 45.99 25.56
CA GLU A 205 -0.70 44.66 26.12
C GLU A 205 -1.48 43.56 25.39
N ARG A 206 -2.74 43.83 25.07
CA ARG A 206 -3.60 42.96 24.27
C ARG A 206 -2.98 42.71 22.91
N ASP A 207 -2.60 43.75 22.18
CA ASP A 207 -2.05 43.66 20.83
C ASP A 207 -0.72 42.91 20.81
N VAL A 208 0.16 43.16 21.80
CA VAL A 208 1.40 42.39 21.97
C VAL A 208 1.10 40.89 22.16
N CYS A 209 0.15 40.53 23.05
CA CYS A 209 -0.20 39.13 23.27
C CYS A 209 -0.88 38.50 22.04
N ARG A 210 -1.73 39.23 21.31
CA ARG A 210 -2.39 38.70 20.12
C ARG A 210 -1.39 38.39 19.01
N LEU A 211 -0.40 39.25 18.79
CA LEU A 211 0.65 39.01 17.80
C LEU A 211 1.61 37.90 18.25
N ALA A 212 2.00 37.87 19.53
CA ALA A 212 2.93 36.87 20.06
C ALA A 212 2.42 35.43 20.02
N TYR A 213 1.11 35.24 20.10
CA TYR A 213 0.48 33.91 20.11
C TYR A 213 -0.38 33.63 18.88
N GLY A 214 -0.36 34.51 17.86
CA GLY A 214 -1.08 34.29 16.61
C GLY A 214 -2.61 34.49 16.69
N PHE A 215 -3.15 35.16 17.71
CA PHE A 215 -4.58 35.50 17.78
C PHE A 215 -5.01 36.64 16.83
N ALA A 216 -4.06 37.26 16.13
CA ALA A 216 -4.33 38.26 15.09
C ALA A 216 -4.33 37.64 13.69
N ASP A 217 -3.22 36.97 13.34
CA ASP A 217 -2.94 36.56 11.96
C ASP A 217 -2.70 35.04 11.81
N PHE A 218 -3.01 34.24 12.84
CA PHE A 218 -2.72 32.79 12.93
C PHE A 218 -1.24 32.40 12.85
N ASP A 219 -0.35 33.39 12.90
CA ASP A 219 1.10 33.21 12.88
C ASP A 219 1.75 33.91 14.09
N PRO A 220 2.31 33.17 15.07
CA PRO A 220 3.02 33.72 16.21
C PRO A 220 4.25 34.52 15.78
N GLN A 221 4.29 35.81 16.10
CA GLN A 221 5.39 36.69 15.71
C GLN A 221 6.49 36.77 16.79
N PRO A 222 7.78 36.86 16.41
CA PRO A 222 8.86 37.08 17.36
C PRO A 222 8.82 38.50 17.94
N ASP A 223 9.23 38.65 19.21
CA ASP A 223 9.16 39.92 19.97
C ASP A 223 9.81 41.12 19.28
N ALA A 224 10.82 40.90 18.42
CA ALA A 224 11.47 41.96 17.66
C ALA A 224 10.56 42.53 16.55
N GLU A 225 9.84 41.66 15.84
CA GLU A 225 8.91 42.04 14.77
C GLU A 225 7.65 42.70 15.32
N ILE A 226 7.13 42.18 16.44
CA ILE A 226 6.03 42.81 17.19
C ILE A 226 6.40 44.25 17.57
N GLY A 227 7.63 44.43 18.07
CA GLY A 227 8.13 45.74 18.46
C GLY A 227 8.20 46.72 17.28
N ALA A 228 8.66 46.26 16.12
CA ALA A 228 8.67 47.05 14.89
C ALA A 228 7.24 47.42 14.44
N ARG A 229 6.30 46.46 14.49
CA ARG A 229 4.92 46.63 14.03
C ARG A 229 4.10 47.57 14.92
N LEU A 230 4.30 47.56 16.23
CA LEU A 230 3.55 48.36 17.20
C LEU A 230 4.21 49.72 17.55
N GLY A 231 4.98 50.30 16.63
CA GLY A 231 5.54 51.64 16.79
C GLY A 231 6.97 51.70 17.33
N GLY A 232 7.82 50.74 16.96
CA GLY A 232 9.27 50.80 17.20
C GLY A 232 9.70 50.49 18.64
N MET A 233 8.97 49.61 19.33
CA MET A 233 9.36 49.18 20.67
C MET A 233 10.59 48.24 20.64
N PRO A 234 11.55 48.39 21.55
CA PRO A 234 12.65 47.44 21.69
C PRO A 234 12.14 46.05 22.07
N ARG A 235 12.77 44.99 21.55
CA ARG A 235 12.45 43.58 21.85
C ARG A 235 12.27 43.32 23.36
N LEU A 236 13.17 43.82 24.20
CA LEU A 236 13.11 43.61 25.66
C LEU A 236 11.87 44.27 26.30
N LYS A 237 11.42 45.40 25.74
CA LYS A 237 10.20 46.09 26.19
C LYS A 237 8.96 45.27 25.81
N VAL A 238 8.92 44.69 24.61
CA VAL A 238 7.85 43.78 24.17
C VAL A 238 7.78 42.56 25.08
N GLN A 239 8.92 41.93 25.35
CA GLN A 239 9.00 40.77 26.26
C GLN A 239 8.44 41.09 27.66
N ARG A 240 8.87 42.21 28.27
CA ARG A 240 8.37 42.66 29.58
C ARG A 240 6.88 42.98 29.55
N THR A 241 6.41 43.59 28.48
CA THR A 241 4.99 43.92 28.28
C THR A 241 4.15 42.64 28.20
N ARG A 242 4.61 41.63 27.45
CA ARG A 242 3.96 40.30 27.38
C ARG A 242 3.93 39.62 28.74
N THR A 243 5.05 39.54 29.46
CA THR A 243 5.09 38.90 30.78
C THR A 243 4.12 39.58 31.77
N ARG A 244 4.08 40.91 31.79
CA ARG A 244 3.14 41.67 32.63
C ARG A 244 1.69 41.46 32.22
N ALA A 245 1.41 41.43 30.92
CA ALA A 245 0.07 41.17 30.39
C ALA A 245 -0.43 39.78 30.80
N LEU A 246 0.41 38.76 30.66
CA LEU A 246 0.07 37.39 31.06
C LEU A 246 -0.20 37.25 32.55
N ALA A 247 0.55 37.93 33.42
CA ALA A 247 0.28 37.96 34.85
C ALA A 247 -1.11 38.55 35.16
N LYS A 248 -1.44 39.71 34.56
CA LYS A 248 -2.77 40.32 34.71
C LYS A 248 -3.91 39.44 34.17
N MET A 249 -3.66 38.75 33.06
CA MET A 249 -4.63 37.81 32.49
C MET A 249 -4.86 36.61 33.41
N ALA A 250 -3.80 36.07 34.01
CA ALA A 250 -3.89 34.99 34.98
C ALA A 250 -4.68 35.42 36.23
N ASP A 251 -4.35 36.59 36.79
CA ASP A 251 -5.07 37.17 37.94
C ASP A 251 -6.58 37.34 37.64
N ALA A 252 -6.92 37.78 36.41
CA ALA A 252 -8.31 37.97 35.99
C ALA A 252 -9.10 36.66 35.82
N LEU A 253 -8.42 35.54 35.58
CA LEU A 253 -9.00 34.21 35.50
C LEU A 253 -9.00 33.47 36.84
N GLY A 254 -8.44 34.07 37.90
CA GLY A 254 -8.38 33.49 39.25
C GLY A 254 -7.30 32.41 39.42
N ALA A 255 -6.22 32.47 38.63
CA ALA A 255 -5.07 31.57 38.70
C ALA A 255 -3.98 32.03 39.68
#